data_AF-A0A353M371-F1
#
_entry.id   AF-A0A353M371-F1
#
_cell.length_a   1.000
_cell.length_b   1.000
_cell.length_c   1.000
_cell.angle_alpha   90.00
_cell.angle_beta   90.00
_cell.angle_gamma   90.00
#
_symmetry.space_group_name_H-M   'P 1'
#
loop_
_entity.id
_entity.type
_entity.pdbx_description
1 polymer ?
#
loop_
_entity_poly.entity_id
_entity_poly.type
_entity_poly.pdbx_seq_one_letter_code
_entity_poly.pdbx_strand_id
1 'polypeptide(L)' 'MQLVFQGKTKDVFALSDGRYVLAFKDDLTGEDGVFDPGA' A
#
# COMPACT_ATOMS: atom_id res chain seq x y z
N MET A 1 -5.14 2.98 14.91
CA MET A 1 -4.70 2.90 13.49
C MET A 1 -5.48 1.78 12.84
N GLN A 2 -6.21 2.08 11.77
CA GLN A 2 -6.95 1.09 10.98
C GLN A 2 -6.36 1.04 9.58
N LEU A 3 -6.01 -0.14 9.07
CA LEU A 3 -5.63 -0.31 7.67
C LEU A 3 -6.87 -0.07 6.79
N VAL A 4 -6.80 0.91 5.90
CA VAL A 4 -7.91 1.27 5.00
C VAL A 4 -7.62 0.88 3.55
N PHE A 5 -6.36 0.73 3.19
CA PHE A 5 -5.96 0.26 1.87
C PHE A 5 -4.63 -0.47 1.95
N GLN A 6 -4.57 -1.67 1.37
CA GLN A 6 -3.34 -2.44 1.26
C GLN A 6 -2.96 -2.54 -0.22
N GLY A 7 -1.86 -1.91 -0.59
CA GLY A 7 -1.34 -1.92 -1.94
C GLY A 7 -0.05 -2.72 -2.04
N LYS A 8 0.36 -3.00 -3.28
CA LYS A 8 1.66 -3.62 -3.58
C LYS A 8 2.82 -2.76 -3.06
N THR A 9 2.77 -1.46 -3.33
CA THR A 9 3.88 -0.51 -3.05
C THR A 9 3.65 0.38 -1.83
N LYS A 10 2.43 0.42 -1.30
CA LYS A 10 2.10 1.25 -0.13
C LYS A 10 0.85 0.76 0.57
N ASP A 11 0.83 0.96 1.87
CA ASP A 11 -0.35 0.79 2.71
C ASP A 11 -0.83 2.14 3.23
N VAL A 12 -2.13 2.27 3.37
CA VAL A 12 -2.77 3.47 3.91
C VAL A 12 -3.49 3.10 5.18
N PHE A 13 -3.19 3.82 6.24
CA PHE A 13 -3.82 3.68 7.55
C PHE A 13 -4.58 4.95 7.91
N ALA A 14 -5.80 4.78 8.44
CA ALA A 14 -6.54 5.86 9.07
C ALA A 14 -6.19 5.95 10.56
N LEU A 15 -5.95 7.18 11.00
CA LEU A 15 -5.83 7.55 12.40
C LEU A 15 -7.18 8.03 12.93
N SER A 16 -7.36 7.95 14.24
CA SER A 16 -8.61 8.35 14.91
C SER A 16 -8.87 9.87 14.88
N ASP A 17 -7.87 10.66 14.49
CA ASP A 17 -7.92 12.12 14.40
C ASP A 17 -8.19 12.63 12.98
N GLY A 18 -8.58 11.74 12.06
CA GLY A 18 -8.89 12.07 10.67
C GLY A 18 -7.67 12.21 9.76
N ARG A 19 -6.46 11.96 10.25
CA ARG A 19 -5.25 11.91 9.44
C ARG A 19 -5.00 10.52 8.87
N TYR A 20 -4.21 10.47 7.81
CA TYR A 20 -3.79 9.23 7.16
C TYR A 20 -2.28 9.06 7.20
N VAL A 21 -1.83 7.82 7.37
CA VAL A 21 -0.42 7.43 7.26
C VAL A 21 -0.26 6.63 5.99
N LEU A 22 0.63 7.09 5.11
CA LEU A 22 1.07 6.35 3.93
C LEU A 22 2.38 5.66 4.28
N ALA A 23 2.33 4.35 4.45
CA ALA A 23 3.50 3.51 4.66
C ALA A 23 3.96 2.99 3.29
N PHE A 24 5.05 3.56 2.76
CA PHE A 24 5.65 3.07 1.53
C PHE A 24 6.45 1.81 1.83
N LYS A 25 6.15 0.75 1.09
CA LYS A 25 6.91 -0.50 1.15
C LYS A 25 8.09 -0.33 0.20
N ASP A 26 9.30 -0.40 0.75
CA ASP A 26 10.54 -0.43 -0.05
C ASP A 26 10.81 -1.83 -0.66
N ASP A 27 9.86 -2.75 -0.48
CA ASP A 27 9.88 -4.06 -1.10
C ASP A 27 9.60 -3.92 -2.61
N LEU A 28 10.68 -3.65 -3.36
CA LEU A 28 10.88 -4.02 -4.76
C LEU A 28 10.92 -5.55 -4.94
N THR A 29 10.14 -6.30 -4.18
CA THR A 29 10.12 -7.75 -4.25
C THR A 29 9.10 -8.16 -5.30
N GLY A 30 9.61 -8.33 -6.52
CA GLY A 30 9.01 -9.25 -7.46
C GLY A 30 8.91 -10.63 -6.83
N GLU A 31 7.72 -10.97 -6.33
CA GLU A 31 7.23 -12.34 -6.40
C GLU A 31 6.06 -12.29 -7.39
N ASP A 32 6.20 -13.09 -8.45
CA ASP A 32 5.38 -13.24 -9.66
C ASP A 32 5.60 -12.34 -10.88
N GLY A 33 6.43 -11.30 -10.89
CA GLY A 33 6.88 -10.69 -12.18
C GLY A 33 5.79 -10.23 -13.16
N VAL A 34 4.51 -10.25 -12.77
CA VAL A 34 3.37 -9.78 -13.57
C VAL A 34 3.14 -8.34 -13.20
N PHE A 35 3.87 -7.46 -13.91
CA PHE A 35 3.31 -6.17 -14.26
C PHE A 35 2.11 -6.45 -15.16
N ASP A 36 0.89 -6.42 -14.59
CA ASP A 36 -0.31 -6.32 -15.39
C ASP A 36 -0.39 -4.84 -15.84
N PRO A 37 -0.08 -4.50 -17.10
CA PRO A 37 -0.19 -3.14 -17.62
C PRO A 37 -1.63 -2.87 -18.11
N GLY A 38 -2.56 -3.80 -17.83
CA GLY A 38 -3.90 -3.84 -18.40
C GLY A 38 -4.98 -3.47 -17.40
N ALA A 39 -5.66 -2.36 -17.72
CA ALA A 39 -6.93 -1.82 -17.20
C ALA A 39 -6.85 -0.81 -16.04
#